data_AF-A0A816HG15-F1
#
_entry.id   AF-A0A816HG15-F1
#
_cell.length_a   1.000
_cell.length_b   1.000
_cell.length_c   1.000
_cell.angle_alpha   90.00
_cell.angle_beta   90.00
_cell.angle_gamma   90.00
#
_symmetry.space_group_name_H-M   'P 1'
#
loop_
_entity.id
_entity.type
_entity.pdbx_description
1 polymer ?
#
loop_
_entity_poly.entity_id
_entity_poly.type
_entity_poly.pdbx_seq_one_letter_code
_entity_poly.pdbx_strand_id
1 'polypeptide(L)'
;PGVIEFEEPITLVKESIGKAEIKLVRVNGADGRVSVHYRTKDIDAIATRDYEPAESEVIFEHGEISKIIAIPIINDLEAEKDESFAVEIYDPTGGAQLGKHTRTVVTIINDDDYKTMANRMASLVQVDMDKLSVTKTSWGQQFQDAMNVNGGDLETAKFGHYVGHALAFFWKVLFAFVPPTAMAGGWLTFFVSLFFIAVLTAVVGDVAAIFGCLVGLKDSITAISFVALGTSLPDTFASMIAAKNSKTADDAIGNVTGSNSVNVFLGLGLPWLVAAI
;
A
#
# COMPACT_ATOMS: atom_id res chain seq x y z
N PRO A 1 -48.33 35.36 -18.66
CA PRO A 1 -47.21 35.02 -17.74
C PRO A 1 -46.76 33.56 -17.77
N GLY A 2 -47.68 32.57 -17.74
CA GLY A 2 -47.31 31.14 -17.80
C GLY A 2 -47.00 30.49 -16.45
N VAL A 3 -46.61 29.23 -16.51
CA VAL A 3 -46.36 28.33 -15.37
C VAL A 3 -44.92 27.83 -15.44
N ILE A 4 -44.16 27.97 -14.36
CA ILE A 4 -42.75 27.54 -14.28
C ILE A 4 -42.66 26.24 -13.48
N GLU A 5 -42.00 25.24 -14.03
CA GLU A 5 -41.73 23.96 -13.37
C GLU A 5 -40.43 23.31 -13.88
N PHE A 6 -39.91 22.34 -13.14
CA PHE A 6 -38.83 21.49 -13.63
C PHE A 6 -39.31 20.57 -14.75
N GLU A 7 -38.47 20.36 -15.77
CA GLU A 7 -38.79 19.43 -16.87
C GLU A 7 -38.90 17.99 -16.37
N GLU A 8 -38.02 17.59 -15.46
CA GLU A 8 -37.98 16.25 -14.88
C GLU A 8 -37.96 16.32 -13.34
N PRO A 9 -38.69 15.42 -12.65
CA PRO A 9 -38.70 15.37 -11.18
C PRO A 9 -37.42 14.77 -10.59
N ILE A 10 -36.62 14.09 -11.41
CA ILE A 10 -35.37 13.44 -11.03
C ILE A 10 -34.33 13.73 -12.11
N THR A 11 -33.11 14.08 -11.74
CA THR A 11 -31.97 14.26 -12.64
C THR A 11 -30.83 13.37 -12.17
N LEU A 12 -30.30 12.53 -13.06
CA LEU A 12 -29.18 11.64 -12.75
C LEU A 12 -27.90 12.23 -13.34
N VAL A 13 -26.89 12.41 -12.50
CA VAL A 13 -25.59 12.94 -12.92
C VAL A 13 -24.47 12.08 -12.38
N LYS A 14 -23.36 12.00 -13.10
CA LYS A 14 -22.14 11.40 -12.57
C LYS A 14 -21.42 12.39 -11.68
N GLU A 15 -20.73 11.90 -10.67
CA GLU A 15 -19.86 12.72 -9.82
C GLU A 15 -18.81 13.49 -10.65
N SER A 16 -18.23 12.82 -11.65
CA SER A 16 -17.23 13.40 -12.55
C SER A 16 -17.75 14.41 -13.58
N ILE A 17 -19.05 14.75 -13.60
CA ILE A 17 -19.64 15.64 -14.62
C ILE A 17 -19.23 17.12 -14.43
N GLY A 18 -18.78 17.48 -13.23
CA GLY A 18 -18.40 18.84 -12.84
C GLY A 18 -19.58 19.80 -12.61
N LYS A 19 -20.63 19.80 -13.45
CA LYS A 19 -21.85 20.60 -13.23
C LYS A 19 -23.12 19.82 -13.59
N ALA A 20 -24.07 19.76 -12.66
CA ALA A 20 -25.41 19.25 -12.90
C ALA A 20 -26.26 20.33 -13.58
N GLU A 21 -26.68 20.06 -14.82
CA GLU A 21 -27.54 20.95 -15.60
C GLU A 21 -29.01 20.57 -15.42
N ILE A 22 -29.76 21.44 -14.75
CA ILE A 22 -31.16 21.22 -14.38
C ILE A 22 -32.04 22.16 -15.18
N LYS A 23 -32.95 21.61 -15.98
CA LYS A 23 -33.78 22.39 -16.90
C LYS A 23 -35.11 22.80 -16.27
N LEU A 24 -35.36 24.10 -16.27
CA LEU A 24 -36.64 24.71 -15.97
C LEU A 24 -37.38 25.01 -17.28
N VAL A 25 -38.69 24.75 -17.27
CA VAL A 25 -39.59 25.01 -18.39
C VAL A 25 -40.70 25.96 -17.97
N ARG A 26 -41.08 26.84 -18.90
CA ARG A 26 -42.19 27.78 -18.76
C ARG A 26 -43.29 27.37 -19.75
N VAL A 27 -44.38 26.83 -19.22
CA VAL A 27 -45.50 26.28 -20.00
C VAL A 27 -46.76 27.13 -19.85
N ASN A 28 -47.75 26.90 -20.72
CA ASN A 28 -49.05 27.60 -20.66
C ASN A 28 -48.95 29.15 -20.73
N GLY A 29 -47.90 29.68 -21.37
CA GLY A 29 -47.74 31.09 -21.69
C GLY A 29 -46.29 31.57 -21.59
N ALA A 30 -45.85 32.41 -22.53
CA ALA A 30 -44.51 32.99 -22.56
C ALA A 30 -44.54 34.53 -22.63
N ASP A 31 -45.70 35.13 -22.36
CA ASP A 31 -45.92 36.58 -22.45
C ASP A 31 -45.40 37.32 -21.20
N GLY A 32 -44.71 38.43 -21.42
CA GLY A 32 -44.01 39.22 -20.40
C GLY A 32 -42.74 38.57 -19.82
N ARG A 33 -41.94 39.41 -19.14
CA ARG A 33 -40.77 39.01 -18.33
C ARG A 33 -41.23 38.50 -16.97
N VAL A 34 -40.74 37.34 -16.56
CA VAL A 34 -41.07 36.71 -15.27
C VAL A 34 -39.79 36.19 -14.61
N SER A 35 -39.79 36.01 -13.30
CA SER A 35 -38.66 35.40 -12.59
C SER A 35 -39.13 34.44 -11.50
N VAL A 36 -38.21 33.59 -11.05
CA VAL A 36 -38.41 32.66 -9.94
C VAL A 36 -37.09 32.49 -9.19
N HIS A 37 -37.13 32.32 -7.87
CA HIS A 37 -35.96 31.97 -7.09
C HIS A 37 -35.78 30.46 -7.04
N TYR A 38 -34.54 29.98 -6.99
CA TYR A 38 -34.22 28.59 -6.69
C TYR A 38 -33.22 28.50 -5.55
N ARG A 39 -33.26 27.37 -4.83
CA ARG A 39 -32.27 27.01 -3.82
C ARG A 39 -32.01 25.51 -3.81
N THR A 40 -30.79 25.12 -3.44
CA THR A 40 -30.42 23.73 -3.18
C THR A 40 -30.71 23.33 -1.72
N LYS A 41 -30.99 22.05 -1.48
CA LYS A 41 -31.25 21.50 -0.14
C LYS A 41 -30.73 20.08 -0.03
N ASP A 42 -30.01 19.81 1.07
CA ASP A 42 -29.45 18.50 1.37
C ASP A 42 -30.55 17.43 1.55
N ILE A 43 -30.25 16.21 1.09
CA ILE A 43 -31.01 14.99 1.43
C ILE A 43 -30.03 13.98 2.03
N ASP A 44 -29.23 13.35 1.16
CA ASP A 44 -28.14 12.44 1.54
C ASP A 44 -26.79 13.08 1.21
N ALA A 45 -26.71 13.76 0.06
CA ALA A 45 -25.58 14.60 -0.33
C ALA A 45 -25.59 15.89 0.51
N ILE A 46 -24.42 16.27 0.99
CA ILE A 46 -24.12 17.37 1.90
C ILE A 46 -23.50 18.52 1.11
N ALA A 47 -24.10 19.71 1.23
CA ALA A 47 -23.52 20.94 0.68
C ALA A 47 -22.06 21.15 1.13
N THR A 48 -21.22 21.66 0.23
CA THR A 48 -19.77 21.87 0.39
C THR A 48 -18.89 20.61 0.45
N ARG A 49 -19.50 19.43 0.58
CA ARG A 49 -18.81 18.14 0.43
C ARG A 49 -19.06 17.57 -0.96
N ASP A 50 -20.33 17.42 -1.34
CA ASP A 50 -20.72 16.66 -2.55
C ASP A 50 -21.19 17.59 -3.69
N TYR A 51 -21.66 18.79 -3.35
CA TYR A 51 -22.06 19.82 -4.32
C TYR A 51 -21.91 21.22 -3.72
N GLU A 52 -21.77 22.24 -4.58
CA GLU A 52 -21.75 23.63 -4.14
C GLU A 52 -23.19 24.15 -3.92
N PRO A 53 -23.52 24.64 -2.71
CA PRO A 53 -24.85 25.18 -2.45
C PRO A 53 -25.10 26.42 -3.30
N ALA A 54 -26.27 26.49 -3.92
CA ALA A 54 -26.63 27.60 -4.81
C ALA A 54 -28.03 28.11 -4.49
N GLU A 55 -28.16 29.43 -4.43
CA GLU A 55 -29.42 30.16 -4.29
C GLU A 55 -29.36 31.40 -5.18
N SER A 56 -30.26 31.49 -6.17
CA SER A 56 -30.26 32.60 -7.12
C SER A 56 -31.62 32.80 -7.79
N GLU A 57 -31.74 33.88 -8.57
CA GLU A 57 -32.93 34.21 -9.35
C GLU A 57 -32.76 33.76 -10.81
N VAL A 58 -33.76 33.06 -11.34
CA VAL A 58 -33.86 32.71 -12.77
C VAL A 58 -34.88 33.62 -13.42
N ILE A 59 -34.44 34.39 -14.42
CA ILE A 59 -35.27 35.33 -15.17
C ILE A 59 -35.58 34.72 -16.55
N PHE A 60 -36.86 34.70 -16.90
CA PHE A 60 -37.35 34.40 -18.24
C PHE A 60 -37.77 35.70 -18.91
N GLU A 61 -37.10 36.04 -20.00
CA GLU A 61 -37.49 37.16 -20.86
C GLU A 61 -38.74 36.82 -21.67
N HIS A 62 -39.30 37.83 -22.34
CA HIS A 62 -40.47 37.63 -23.19
C HIS A 62 -40.19 36.60 -24.30
N GLY A 63 -41.04 35.58 -24.40
CA GLY A 63 -40.89 34.50 -25.36
C GLY A 63 -39.92 33.38 -24.95
N GLU A 64 -39.17 33.53 -23.85
CA GLU A 64 -38.30 32.44 -23.36
C GLU A 64 -39.12 31.36 -22.66
N ILE A 65 -38.92 30.11 -23.10
CA ILE A 65 -39.68 28.93 -22.61
C ILE A 65 -38.85 27.96 -21.77
N SER A 66 -37.52 28.12 -21.71
CA SER A 66 -36.65 27.24 -20.92
C SER A 66 -35.39 27.96 -20.43
N LYS A 67 -34.92 27.59 -19.23
CA LYS A 67 -33.63 28.00 -18.66
C LYS A 67 -32.94 26.80 -18.01
N ILE A 68 -31.62 26.86 -17.91
CA ILE A 68 -30.80 25.83 -17.28
C ILE A 68 -30.19 26.42 -16.01
N ILE A 69 -30.34 25.71 -14.90
CA ILE A 69 -29.62 25.96 -13.65
C ILE A 69 -28.41 25.01 -13.65
N ALA A 70 -27.21 25.54 -13.46
CA ALA A 70 -26.00 24.74 -13.36
C ALA A 70 -25.52 24.72 -11.90
N ILE A 71 -25.55 23.54 -11.27
CA ILE A 71 -25.06 23.34 -9.90
C ILE A 71 -23.70 22.64 -9.98
N PRO A 72 -22.60 23.23 -9.47
CA PRO A 72 -21.30 22.56 -9.42
C PRO A 72 -21.36 21.31 -8.54
N ILE A 73 -20.86 20.20 -9.08
CA ILE A 73 -20.69 18.94 -8.37
C ILE A 73 -19.23 18.85 -7.94
N ILE A 74 -19.01 18.52 -6.67
CA ILE A 74 -17.67 18.36 -6.11
C ILE A 74 -17.32 16.88 -6.31
N ASN A 75 -16.23 16.62 -7.03
CA ASN A 75 -15.76 15.27 -7.30
C ASN A 75 -14.55 14.98 -6.42
N ASP A 76 -14.57 13.89 -5.66
CA ASP A 76 -13.41 13.42 -4.92
C ASP A 76 -12.83 12.11 -5.48
N LEU A 77 -12.14 11.32 -4.64
CA LEU A 77 -11.52 10.04 -5.03
C LEU A 77 -11.95 8.90 -4.10
N GLU A 78 -12.86 9.15 -3.18
CA GLU A 78 -13.41 8.17 -2.27
C GLU A 78 -14.56 7.43 -2.95
N ALA A 79 -14.61 6.11 -2.74
CA ALA A 79 -15.72 5.31 -3.26
C ALA A 79 -16.91 5.49 -2.32
N GLU A 80 -17.88 6.28 -2.75
CA GLU A 80 -19.10 6.58 -2.02
C GLU A 80 -20.30 5.83 -2.61
N LYS A 81 -21.43 5.86 -1.89
CA LYS A 81 -22.71 5.37 -2.42
C LYS A 81 -23.33 6.46 -3.30
N ASP A 82 -24.33 6.09 -4.11
CA ASP A 82 -25.13 7.11 -4.79
C ASP A 82 -25.83 8.00 -3.74
N GLU A 83 -25.58 9.31 -3.83
CA GLU A 83 -26.13 10.31 -2.92
C GLU A 83 -27.06 11.27 -3.66
N SER A 84 -27.93 11.97 -2.93
CA SER A 84 -28.94 12.84 -3.55
C SER A 84 -29.11 14.18 -2.83
N PHE A 85 -29.41 15.22 -3.60
CA PHE A 85 -29.84 16.53 -3.08
C PHE A 85 -31.06 17.04 -3.85
N ALA A 86 -31.75 18.04 -3.32
CA ALA A 86 -32.92 18.64 -3.95
C ALA A 86 -32.64 20.06 -4.44
N VAL A 87 -33.33 20.44 -5.53
CA VAL A 87 -33.45 21.83 -5.97
C VAL A 87 -34.91 22.23 -5.96
N GLU A 88 -35.23 23.32 -5.28
CA GLU A 88 -36.59 23.84 -5.09
C GLU A 88 -36.71 25.23 -5.72
N ILE A 89 -37.83 25.49 -6.41
CA ILE A 89 -38.19 26.83 -6.90
C ILE A 89 -39.30 27.47 -6.05
N TYR A 90 -39.22 28.78 -5.83
CA TYR A 90 -40.15 29.54 -4.98
C TYR A 90 -40.26 31.01 -5.43
N ASP A 91 -41.26 31.71 -4.87
CA ASP A 91 -41.53 33.14 -5.09
C ASP A 91 -41.51 33.59 -6.56
N PRO A 92 -42.41 33.05 -7.43
CA PRO A 92 -42.51 33.51 -8.80
C PRO A 92 -43.00 34.97 -8.85
N THR A 93 -42.44 35.77 -9.76
CA THR A 93 -42.82 37.16 -10.00
C THR A 93 -43.39 37.36 -11.41
N GLY A 94 -43.84 38.58 -11.72
CA GLY A 94 -44.37 38.91 -13.06
C GLY A 94 -45.68 38.20 -13.42
N GLY A 95 -46.40 37.67 -12.42
CA GLY A 95 -47.66 36.96 -12.59
C GLY A 95 -47.53 35.50 -13.04
N ALA A 96 -46.31 34.95 -13.08
CA ALA A 96 -46.09 33.52 -13.29
C ALA A 96 -46.61 32.71 -12.08
N GLN A 97 -47.00 31.47 -12.34
CA GLN A 97 -47.39 30.51 -11.30
C GLN A 97 -46.40 29.34 -11.27
N LEU A 98 -46.28 28.66 -10.13
CA LEU A 98 -45.50 27.43 -10.04
C LEU A 98 -46.34 26.24 -10.54
N GLY A 99 -45.72 25.34 -11.29
CA GLY A 99 -46.36 24.14 -11.84
C GLY A 99 -46.39 22.96 -10.88
N LYS A 100 -46.47 21.75 -11.43
CA LYS A 100 -46.58 20.52 -10.64
C LYS A 100 -45.23 20.13 -10.03
N HIS A 101 -44.14 20.32 -10.79
CA HIS A 101 -42.79 19.99 -10.36
C HIS A 101 -42.07 21.26 -9.86
N THR A 102 -42.28 21.61 -8.60
CA THR A 102 -41.58 22.73 -7.92
C THR A 102 -40.30 22.30 -7.21
N ARG A 103 -40.05 21.00 -7.16
CA ARG A 103 -38.86 20.37 -6.59
C ARG A 103 -38.39 19.27 -7.52
N THR A 104 -37.09 19.22 -7.77
CA THR A 104 -36.42 18.10 -8.46
C THR A 104 -35.35 17.50 -7.57
N VAL A 105 -35.11 16.20 -7.70
CA VAL A 105 -34.06 15.48 -6.96
C VAL A 105 -32.91 15.18 -7.92
N VAL A 106 -31.72 15.63 -7.56
CA VAL A 106 -30.49 15.32 -8.28
C VAL A 106 -29.81 14.17 -7.57
N THR A 107 -29.59 13.06 -8.27
CA THR A 107 -28.82 11.91 -7.76
C THR A 107 -27.45 11.91 -8.40
N ILE A 108 -26.43 11.94 -7.56
CA ILE A 108 -25.02 11.86 -7.92
C ILE A 108 -24.63 10.38 -7.91
N ILE A 109 -24.26 9.86 -9.07
CA ILE A 109 -23.83 8.48 -9.26
C ILE A 109 -22.31 8.45 -9.15
N ASN A 110 -21.78 7.69 -8.18
CA ASN A 110 -20.34 7.52 -8.01
C ASN A 110 -19.77 6.70 -9.18
N ASP A 111 -18.72 7.21 -9.83
CA ASP A 111 -18.04 6.54 -10.94
C ASP A 111 -16.56 6.21 -10.65
N ASP A 112 -16.13 6.32 -9.39
CA ASP A 112 -14.75 6.11 -8.95
C ASP A 112 -14.42 4.66 -8.54
N ASP A 113 -15.39 3.74 -8.62
CA ASP A 113 -15.20 2.32 -8.34
C ASP A 113 -14.10 1.69 -9.22
N TYR A 114 -14.01 2.09 -10.51
CA TYR A 114 -12.99 1.58 -11.43
C TYR A 114 -11.59 2.13 -11.14
N LYS A 115 -11.47 3.43 -10.85
CA LYS A 115 -10.18 4.07 -10.56
C LYS A 115 -9.61 3.56 -9.23
N THR A 116 -10.47 3.36 -8.24
CA THR A 116 -10.08 2.82 -6.93
C THR A 116 -9.60 1.38 -7.05
N MET A 117 -10.27 0.54 -7.84
CA MET A 117 -9.78 -0.83 -8.12
C MET A 117 -8.48 -0.82 -8.92
N ALA A 118 -8.34 0.02 -9.94
CA ALA A 118 -7.11 0.15 -10.72
C ALA A 118 -5.93 0.64 -9.86
N ASN A 119 -6.15 1.61 -8.97
CA ASN A 119 -5.15 2.11 -8.03
C ASN A 119 -4.78 1.05 -6.98
N ARG A 120 -5.74 0.27 -6.47
CA ARG A 120 -5.46 -0.88 -5.59
C ARG A 120 -4.68 -1.98 -6.32
N MET A 121 -4.99 -2.23 -7.58
CA MET A 121 -4.28 -3.21 -8.38
C MET A 121 -2.86 -2.73 -8.72
N ALA A 122 -2.70 -1.45 -9.04
CA ALA A 122 -1.40 -0.82 -9.25
C ALA A 122 -0.55 -0.80 -7.97
N SER A 123 -1.14 -0.53 -6.80
CA SER A 123 -0.42 -0.54 -5.52
C SER A 123 -0.03 -1.96 -5.10
N LEU A 124 -0.87 -2.97 -5.35
CA LEU A 124 -0.50 -4.37 -5.17
C LEU A 124 0.67 -4.77 -6.09
N VAL A 125 0.69 -4.27 -7.34
CA VAL A 125 1.81 -4.48 -8.28
C VAL A 125 3.08 -3.73 -7.84
N GLN A 126 2.95 -2.52 -7.26
CA GLN A 126 4.09 -1.76 -6.74
C GLN A 126 4.68 -2.39 -5.47
N VAL A 127 3.85 -2.90 -4.56
CA VAL A 127 4.32 -3.61 -3.35
C VAL A 127 5.07 -4.89 -3.72
N ASP A 128 4.72 -5.54 -4.83
CA ASP A 128 5.49 -6.67 -5.37
C ASP A 128 6.79 -6.22 -6.04
N MET A 129 6.84 -5.06 -6.69
CA MET A 129 8.07 -4.50 -7.26
C MET A 129 9.12 -4.14 -6.18
N ASP A 130 8.71 -3.66 -5.01
CA ASP A 130 9.65 -3.38 -3.91
C ASP A 130 10.21 -4.67 -3.29
N LYS A 131 9.41 -5.72 -3.19
CA LYS A 131 9.89 -7.06 -2.78
C LYS A 131 10.74 -7.74 -3.86
N LEU A 132 10.52 -7.44 -5.13
CA LEU A 132 11.36 -7.88 -6.24
C LEU A 132 12.65 -7.04 -6.40
N SER A 133 12.69 -5.81 -5.86
CA SER A 133 13.88 -4.95 -5.86
C SER A 133 15.02 -5.49 -4.97
N VAL A 134 14.69 -6.35 -3.99
CA VAL A 134 15.67 -7.14 -3.20
C VAL A 134 16.55 -8.03 -4.10
N THR A 135 16.13 -8.28 -5.34
CA THR A 135 16.82 -9.15 -6.31
C THR A 135 17.69 -8.38 -7.32
N LYS A 136 17.77 -7.04 -7.27
CA LYS A 136 18.63 -6.25 -8.17
C LYS A 136 19.73 -5.47 -7.45
N THR A 137 20.28 -5.99 -6.36
CA THR A 137 21.58 -5.51 -5.89
C THR A 137 22.65 -6.00 -6.85
N SER A 138 23.30 -5.08 -7.57
CA SER A 138 24.57 -5.41 -8.22
C SER A 138 25.55 -5.85 -7.13
N TRP A 139 26.45 -6.81 -7.41
CA TRP A 139 27.38 -7.28 -6.38
C TRP A 139 28.21 -6.12 -5.78
N GLY A 140 28.57 -5.11 -6.60
CA GLY A 140 29.22 -3.90 -6.13
C GLY A 140 28.36 -3.03 -5.19
N GLN A 141 27.04 -3.05 -5.33
CA GLN A 141 26.12 -2.33 -4.44
C GLN A 141 26.18 -2.89 -3.02
N GLN A 142 26.36 -4.21 -2.85
CA GLN A 142 26.48 -4.81 -1.51
C GLN A 142 27.67 -4.24 -0.72
N PHE A 143 28.77 -3.92 -1.40
CA PHE A 143 29.92 -3.28 -0.77
C PHE A 143 29.63 -1.83 -0.38
N GLN A 144 28.88 -1.09 -1.22
CA GLN A 144 28.45 0.27 -0.89
C GLN A 144 27.50 0.28 0.32
N ASP A 145 26.54 -0.64 0.37
CA ASP A 145 25.58 -0.76 1.46
C ASP A 145 26.24 -1.27 2.77
N ALA A 146 27.29 -2.08 2.64
CA ALA A 146 28.13 -2.52 3.76
C ALA A 146 28.97 -1.37 4.33
N MET A 147 29.48 -0.48 3.48
CA MET A 147 30.30 0.67 3.88
C MET A 147 29.48 1.84 4.43
N ASN A 148 28.21 1.97 4.04
CA ASN A 148 27.38 3.09 4.44
C ASN A 148 26.44 2.78 5.62
N VAL A 149 26.27 3.77 6.50
CA VAL A 149 25.22 3.72 7.54
C VAL A 149 23.88 3.86 6.83
N ASN A 150 22.91 3.01 7.20
CA ASN A 150 21.57 3.02 6.63
C ASN A 150 21.52 2.93 5.08
N GLY A 151 22.48 2.25 4.44
CA GLY A 151 22.51 2.11 2.98
C GLY A 151 22.82 3.40 2.22
N GLY A 152 23.31 4.44 2.90
CA GLY A 152 23.64 5.75 2.29
C GLY A 152 22.58 6.82 2.52
N ASP A 153 21.41 6.47 3.06
CA ASP A 153 20.40 7.46 3.46
C ASP A 153 20.72 8.03 4.85
N LEU A 154 21.49 9.11 4.84
CA LEU A 154 21.94 9.83 6.03
C LEU A 154 20.86 10.73 6.63
N GLU A 155 19.82 11.11 5.86
CA GLU A 155 18.79 12.05 6.32
C GLU A 155 17.83 11.38 7.31
N THR A 156 17.60 10.08 7.18
CA THR A 156 16.76 9.29 8.10
C THR A 156 17.55 8.54 9.18
N ALA A 157 18.89 8.64 9.18
CA ALA A 157 19.75 7.87 10.06
C ALA A 157 19.75 8.35 11.52
N LYS A 158 19.14 7.55 12.41
CA LYS A 158 19.17 7.77 13.87
C LYS A 158 20.44 7.22 14.52
N PHE A 159 20.76 7.67 15.73
CA PHE A 159 21.91 7.19 16.53
C PHE A 159 22.02 5.66 16.61
N GLY A 160 20.88 4.96 16.75
CA GLY A 160 20.85 3.49 16.76
C GLY A 160 21.39 2.84 15.48
N HIS A 161 21.22 3.47 14.31
CA HIS A 161 21.75 2.96 13.04
C HIS A 161 23.27 3.07 12.98
N TYR A 162 23.85 4.12 13.55
CA TYR A 162 25.32 4.27 13.63
C TYR A 162 25.94 3.24 14.56
N VAL A 163 25.36 3.04 15.75
CA VAL A 163 25.83 2.01 16.69
C VAL A 163 25.68 0.61 16.08
N GLY A 164 24.52 0.31 15.49
CA GLY A 164 24.28 -0.97 14.82
C GLY A 164 25.24 -1.19 13.63
N HIS A 165 25.49 -0.15 12.84
CA HIS A 165 26.45 -0.22 11.74
C HIS A 165 27.87 -0.49 12.27
N ALA A 166 28.33 0.20 13.32
CA ALA A 166 29.66 -0.03 13.90
C ALA A 166 29.84 -1.45 14.45
N LEU A 167 28.84 -1.96 15.19
CA LEU A 167 28.88 -3.31 15.77
C LEU A 167 28.83 -4.40 14.70
N ALA A 168 28.07 -4.17 13.62
CA ALA A 168 27.91 -5.14 12.54
C ALA A 168 28.86 -4.91 11.35
N PHE A 169 29.72 -3.88 11.37
CA PHE A 169 30.50 -3.45 10.21
C PHE A 169 31.38 -4.60 9.67
N PHE A 170 32.10 -5.27 10.58
CA PHE A 170 32.92 -6.43 10.23
C PHE A 170 32.09 -7.50 9.51
N TRP A 171 30.91 -7.84 10.06
CA TRP A 171 30.01 -8.83 9.48
C TRP A 171 29.40 -8.39 8.15
N LYS A 172 29.07 -7.11 8.01
CA LYS A 172 28.55 -6.52 6.77
C LYS A 172 29.54 -6.65 5.62
N VAL A 173 30.80 -6.28 5.87
CA VAL A 173 31.86 -6.36 4.86
C VAL A 173 32.17 -7.81 4.53
N LEU A 174 32.25 -8.69 5.54
CA LEU A 174 32.49 -10.12 5.34
C LEU A 174 31.40 -10.76 4.46
N PHE A 175 30.13 -10.48 4.74
CA PHE A 175 29.02 -11.04 3.98
C PHE A 175 28.80 -10.40 2.60
N ALA A 176 29.30 -9.19 2.34
CA ALA A 176 29.26 -8.59 1.00
C ALA A 176 30.09 -9.36 -0.05
N PHE A 177 31.03 -10.21 0.39
CA PHE A 177 31.73 -11.15 -0.49
C PHE A 177 30.86 -12.32 -0.96
N VAL A 178 29.70 -12.54 -0.33
CA VAL A 178 28.74 -13.56 -0.78
C VAL A 178 27.91 -12.95 -1.92
N PRO A 179 27.96 -13.52 -3.13
CA PRO A 179 27.30 -12.92 -4.29
C PRO A 179 25.78 -12.93 -4.16
N PRO A 180 25.07 -11.97 -4.77
CA PRO A 180 23.61 -11.92 -4.73
C PRO A 180 22.96 -13.17 -5.37
N THR A 181 21.85 -13.62 -4.79
CA THR A 181 21.08 -14.81 -5.24
C THR A 181 20.53 -14.70 -6.67
N ALA A 182 20.47 -13.48 -7.21
CA ALA A 182 20.10 -13.21 -8.59
C ALA A 182 21.14 -13.71 -9.62
N MET A 183 22.40 -13.90 -9.20
CA MET A 183 23.47 -14.36 -10.08
C MET A 183 23.42 -15.87 -10.28
N ALA A 184 23.55 -16.32 -11.53
CA ALA A 184 23.62 -17.73 -11.91
C ALA A 184 22.49 -18.61 -11.31
N GLY A 185 21.28 -18.05 -11.20
CA GLY A 185 20.11 -18.76 -10.64
C GLY A 185 20.28 -19.17 -9.17
N GLY A 186 21.12 -18.48 -8.40
CA GLY A 186 21.36 -18.71 -6.97
C GLY A 186 22.44 -19.76 -6.66
N TRP A 187 22.91 -20.51 -7.64
CA TRP A 187 23.93 -21.55 -7.44
C TRP A 187 25.27 -20.96 -6.99
N LEU A 188 25.67 -19.82 -7.54
CA LEU A 188 26.92 -19.16 -7.16
C LEU A 188 26.90 -18.74 -5.68
N THR A 189 25.79 -18.15 -5.24
CA THR A 189 25.57 -17.77 -3.83
C THR A 189 25.61 -18.99 -2.92
N PHE A 190 24.99 -20.10 -3.32
CA PHE A 190 24.94 -21.33 -2.54
C PHE A 190 26.33 -21.93 -2.26
N PHE A 191 27.18 -22.07 -3.29
CA PHE A 191 28.51 -22.64 -3.09
C PHE A 191 29.47 -21.71 -2.36
N VAL A 192 29.41 -20.40 -2.63
CA VAL A 192 30.23 -19.41 -1.93
C VAL A 192 29.84 -19.31 -0.46
N SER A 193 28.53 -19.32 -0.14
CA SER A 193 28.08 -19.29 1.24
C SER A 193 28.49 -20.56 2.00
N LEU A 194 28.39 -21.74 1.39
CA LEU A 194 28.83 -23.00 1.99
C LEU A 194 30.33 -23.00 2.31
N PHE A 195 31.16 -22.45 1.42
CA PHE A 195 32.59 -22.25 1.68
C PHE A 195 32.85 -21.32 2.86
N PHE A 196 32.20 -20.15 2.91
CA PHE A 196 32.35 -19.20 4.01
C PHE A 196 31.90 -19.78 5.36
N ILE A 197 30.78 -20.50 5.38
CA ILE A 197 30.29 -21.17 6.59
C ILE A 197 31.31 -22.22 7.06
N ALA A 198 31.87 -23.03 6.15
CA ALA A 198 32.88 -24.01 6.50
C ALA A 198 34.14 -23.38 7.10
N VAL A 199 34.67 -22.32 6.49
CA VAL A 199 35.84 -21.58 6.99
C VAL A 199 35.56 -20.96 8.35
N LEU A 200 34.42 -20.28 8.50
CA LEU A 200 34.05 -19.62 9.76
C LEU A 200 33.85 -20.63 10.88
N THR A 201 33.21 -21.76 10.59
CA THR A 201 32.99 -22.83 11.57
C THR A 201 34.31 -23.45 12.02
N ALA A 202 35.27 -23.63 11.11
CA ALA A 202 36.62 -24.10 11.46
C ALA A 202 37.34 -23.10 12.39
N VAL A 203 37.34 -21.81 12.04
CA VAL A 203 37.97 -20.76 12.87
C VAL A 203 37.31 -20.65 14.25
N VAL A 204 35.97 -20.66 14.31
CA VAL A 204 35.24 -20.61 15.58
C VAL A 204 35.50 -21.86 16.42
N GLY A 205 35.60 -23.04 15.79
CA GLY A 205 35.97 -24.28 16.45
C GLY A 205 37.36 -24.20 17.11
N ASP A 206 38.35 -23.73 16.35
CA ASP A 206 39.73 -23.56 16.85
C ASP A 206 39.81 -22.56 18.01
N VAL A 207 39.13 -21.41 17.87
CA VAL A 207 39.08 -20.39 18.93
C VAL A 207 38.38 -20.92 20.18
N ALA A 208 37.27 -21.65 20.03
CA ALA A 208 36.55 -22.26 21.14
C ALA A 208 37.38 -23.33 21.86
N ALA A 209 38.19 -24.10 21.13
CA ALA A 209 39.12 -25.07 21.70
C ALA A 209 40.24 -24.38 22.50
N ILE A 210 40.86 -23.33 21.94
CA ILE A 210 41.90 -22.54 22.62
C ILE A 210 41.33 -21.89 23.91
N PHE A 211 40.14 -21.31 23.82
CA PHE A 211 39.45 -20.75 24.99
C PHE A 211 39.14 -21.83 26.04
N GLY A 212 38.67 -23.00 25.61
CA GLY A 212 38.44 -24.16 26.47
C GLY A 212 39.68 -24.58 27.24
N CYS A 213 40.82 -24.68 26.55
CA CYS A 213 42.12 -24.95 27.17
C CYS A 213 42.51 -23.87 28.19
N LEU A 214 42.26 -22.60 27.90
CA LEU A 214 42.64 -21.48 28.78
C LEU A 214 41.78 -21.40 30.06
N VAL A 215 40.51 -21.78 29.97
CA VAL A 215 39.56 -21.77 31.10
C VAL A 215 39.50 -23.12 31.83
N GLY A 216 40.17 -24.16 31.31
CA GLY A 216 40.19 -25.50 31.88
C GLY A 216 38.89 -26.30 31.64
N LEU A 217 38.15 -25.96 30.58
CA LEU A 217 36.94 -26.67 30.17
C LEU A 217 37.29 -27.86 29.27
N LYS A 218 36.54 -28.96 29.40
CA LYS A 218 36.65 -30.09 28.48
C LYS A 218 36.17 -29.68 27.08
N ASP A 219 36.84 -30.15 26.04
CA ASP A 219 36.52 -29.88 24.64
C ASP A 219 35.07 -30.22 24.26
N SER A 220 34.49 -31.24 24.90
CA SER A 220 33.07 -31.58 24.71
C SER A 220 32.12 -30.51 25.24
N ILE A 221 32.47 -29.85 26.34
CA ILE A 221 31.64 -28.81 26.96
C ILE A 221 31.74 -27.52 26.14
N THR A 222 32.92 -27.18 25.62
CA THR A 222 33.08 -26.01 24.75
C THR A 222 32.39 -26.19 23.41
N ALA A 223 32.49 -27.37 22.80
CA ALA A 223 31.76 -27.69 21.57
C ALA A 223 30.23 -27.62 21.77
N ILE A 224 29.69 -28.22 22.83
CA ILE A 224 28.24 -28.23 23.08
C ILE A 224 27.72 -26.84 23.48
N SER A 225 28.49 -26.06 24.25
CA SER A 225 27.96 -24.82 24.85
C SER A 225 28.18 -23.58 24.00
N PHE A 226 29.31 -23.49 23.27
CA PHE A 226 29.65 -22.31 22.49
C PHE A 226 29.43 -22.52 20.99
N VAL A 227 29.82 -23.68 20.45
CA VAL A 227 29.68 -23.95 19.02
C VAL A 227 28.23 -24.29 18.67
N ALA A 228 27.59 -25.22 19.40
CA ALA A 228 26.21 -25.60 19.11
C ALA A 228 25.21 -24.47 19.41
N LEU A 229 25.43 -23.67 20.45
CA LEU A 229 24.60 -22.50 20.74
C LEU A 229 24.72 -21.42 19.66
N GLY A 230 25.93 -21.26 19.10
CA GLY A 230 26.20 -20.35 17.99
C GLY A 230 25.46 -20.72 16.69
N THR A 231 25.12 -21.99 16.47
CA THR A 231 24.34 -22.45 15.32
C THR A 231 22.83 -22.55 15.62
N SER A 232 22.46 -23.03 16.80
CA SER A 232 21.05 -23.27 17.15
C SER A 232 20.24 -21.99 17.46
N LEU A 233 20.88 -20.92 17.97
CA LEU A 233 20.18 -19.66 18.20
C LEU A 233 19.77 -18.97 16.88
N PRO A 234 20.66 -18.81 15.88
CA PRO A 234 20.26 -18.33 14.56
C PRO A 234 19.13 -19.16 13.93
N ASP A 235 19.21 -20.49 14.00
CA ASP A 235 18.16 -21.39 13.47
C ASP A 235 16.81 -21.19 14.16
N THR A 236 16.83 -20.92 15.47
CA THR A 236 15.63 -20.60 16.24
C THR A 236 15.00 -19.29 15.77
N PHE A 237 15.82 -18.25 15.56
CA PHE A 237 15.32 -16.96 15.06
C PHE A 237 14.82 -17.05 13.61
N ALA A 238 15.53 -17.77 12.74
CA ALA A 238 15.09 -18.02 11.36
C ALA A 238 13.73 -18.73 11.31
N SER A 239 13.55 -19.76 12.13
CA SER A 239 12.29 -20.51 12.24
C SER A 239 11.17 -19.66 12.82
N MET A 240 11.46 -18.79 13.79
CA MET A 240 10.50 -17.84 14.34
C MET A 240 10.07 -16.80 13.30
N ILE A 241 11.01 -16.28 12.51
CA ILE A 241 10.71 -15.31 11.45
C ILE A 241 9.86 -15.97 10.36
N ALA A 242 10.20 -17.19 9.95
CA ALA A 242 9.41 -17.97 9.01
C ALA A 242 7.96 -18.13 9.51
N ALA A 243 7.78 -18.58 10.77
CA ALA A 243 6.46 -18.78 11.36
C ALA A 243 5.60 -17.50 11.48
N LYS A 244 6.24 -16.33 11.63
CA LYS A 244 5.52 -15.03 11.71
C LYS A 244 5.12 -14.49 10.35
N ASN A 245 5.87 -14.81 9.31
CA ASN A 245 5.70 -14.25 7.97
C ASN A 245 4.85 -15.15 7.05
N SER A 246 4.67 -16.43 7.39
CA SER A 246 3.86 -17.37 6.64
C SER A 246 2.46 -17.51 7.23
N LYS A 247 1.45 -17.68 6.36
CA LYS A 247 0.05 -17.88 6.78
C LYS A 247 -0.16 -19.23 7.47
N THR A 248 0.66 -20.22 7.12
CA THR A 248 0.75 -21.55 7.72
C THR A 248 2.17 -21.79 8.20
N ALA A 249 2.37 -22.55 9.27
CA ALA A 249 3.70 -22.76 9.87
C ALA A 249 4.64 -23.68 9.05
N ASP A 250 4.28 -24.00 7.81
CA ASP A 250 4.96 -24.99 6.97
C ASP A 250 6.41 -24.57 6.65
N ASP A 251 6.65 -23.28 6.43
CA ASP A 251 7.99 -22.73 6.17
C ASP A 251 8.92 -22.89 7.39
N ALA A 252 8.37 -22.76 8.60
CA ALA A 252 9.13 -22.98 9.83
C ALA A 252 9.43 -24.46 10.03
N ILE A 253 8.49 -25.37 9.71
CA ILE A 253 8.71 -26.81 9.74
C ILE A 253 9.82 -27.18 8.74
N GLY A 254 9.74 -26.67 7.52
CA GLY A 254 10.77 -26.88 6.49
C GLY A 254 12.15 -26.42 6.93
N ASN A 255 12.26 -25.24 7.56
CA ASN A 255 13.53 -24.72 8.08
C ASN A 255 14.10 -25.58 9.21
N VAL A 256 13.28 -25.98 10.20
CA VAL A 256 13.71 -26.82 11.33
C VAL A 256 14.12 -28.21 10.84
N THR A 257 13.31 -28.84 10.00
CA THR A 257 13.61 -30.16 9.46
C THR A 257 14.85 -30.11 8.56
N GLY A 258 14.98 -29.08 7.73
CA GLY A 258 16.14 -28.86 6.88
C GLY A 258 17.44 -28.68 7.66
N SER A 259 17.47 -27.74 8.61
CA SER A 259 18.68 -27.48 9.42
C SER A 259 19.10 -28.71 10.22
N ASN A 260 18.18 -29.38 10.91
CA ASN A 260 18.52 -30.59 11.68
C ASN A 260 18.98 -31.74 10.78
N SER A 261 18.38 -31.90 9.61
CA SER A 261 18.81 -32.93 8.65
C SER A 261 20.23 -32.68 8.17
N VAL A 262 20.59 -31.42 7.86
CA VAL A 262 21.94 -31.04 7.45
C VAL A 262 22.94 -31.23 8.60
N ASN A 263 22.61 -30.79 9.82
CA ASN A 263 23.49 -30.94 10.99
C ASN A 263 23.78 -32.41 11.31
N VAL A 264 22.79 -33.29 11.21
CA VAL A 264 22.97 -34.73 11.48
C VAL A 264 23.69 -35.40 10.31
N PHE A 265 23.24 -35.17 9.07
CA PHE A 265 23.76 -35.88 7.89
C PHE A 265 25.15 -35.41 7.49
N LEU A 266 25.37 -34.09 7.39
CA LEU A 266 26.68 -33.53 7.04
C LEU A 266 27.60 -33.39 8.25
N GLY A 267 27.06 -33.10 9.44
CA GLY A 267 27.87 -32.87 10.65
C GLY A 267 28.33 -34.15 11.36
N LEU A 268 27.51 -35.21 11.36
CA LEU A 268 27.84 -36.49 12.02
C LEU A 268 28.01 -37.63 11.02
N GLY A 269 27.13 -37.71 10.02
CA GLY A 269 27.11 -38.80 9.04
C GLY A 269 28.30 -38.80 8.09
N LEU A 270 28.59 -37.67 7.43
CA LEU A 270 29.66 -37.56 6.44
C LEU A 270 31.06 -37.79 7.04
N PRO A 271 31.46 -37.19 8.19
CA PRO A 271 32.76 -37.46 8.79
C PRO A 271 32.92 -38.91 9.23
N TRP A 272 31.86 -39.54 9.73
CA TRP A 272 31.87 -40.96 10.10
C TRP A 272 32.03 -41.87 8.87
N LEU A 273 31.35 -41.55 7.77
CA LEU A 273 31.51 -42.27 6.49
C LEU A 273 32.93 -42.13 5.94
N VAL A 274 33.49 -40.91 5.96
CA VAL A 274 34.87 -40.66 5.51
C VAL A 274 35.89 -41.37 6.39
N ALA A 275 35.66 -41.44 7.71
CA ALA A 275 36.51 -42.17 8.63
C ALA A 275 36.37 -43.70 8.54
N ALA A 276 35.30 -44.20 7.92
CA ALA A 276 35.03 -45.63 7.74
C ALA A 276 35.58 -46.21 6.43
N ILE A 277 36.05 -45.37 5.51
CA ILE A 277 36.71 -45.73 4.24
C ILE A 277 38.22 -45.61 4.42
#